data_AF-A0A851M0X1-F1
#
_entry.id   AF-A0A851M0X1-F1
#
_cell.length_a   1.000
_cell.length_b   1.000
_cell.length_c   1.000
_cell.angle_alpha   90.00
_cell.angle_beta   90.00
_cell.angle_gamma   90.00
#
_symmetry.space_group_name_H-M   'P 1'
#
loop_
_entity.id
_entity.type
_entity.pdbx_description
1 polymer ?
#
loop_
_entity_poly.entity_id
_entity_poly.type
_entity_poly.pdbx_seq_one_letter_code
_entity_poly.pdbx_strand_id
1 'polypeptide(L)'
;EITQIIQVDLDLKYKTNIRDLFDEFDNFPEGAVIGIAREMQPVYRHTFWQYRRENPQTKVGDPPPDGLPGFNSGVLLLNLEAMRQSKLYNQLLEPTMVQKLTEKYHFKGHLGDQDFFTMVGMEHPELFHVLDCTWNRQLCTWWRDHGYSDVFDQYFQCEGEVKIYHGNCNTPIPED
;
A
#
# COMPACT_ATOMS: atom_id res chain seq x y z
N GLU A 1 6.40 22.57 -15.10
CA GLU A 1 6.50 21.90 -13.79
C GLU A 1 5.85 20.53 -13.91
N ILE A 2 6.37 19.50 -13.23
CA ILE A 2 5.75 18.17 -13.22
C ILE A 2 4.70 18.15 -12.10
N THR A 3 3.45 17.85 -12.47
CA THR A 3 2.28 17.84 -11.57
C THR A 3 1.91 16.44 -11.10
N GLN A 4 2.16 15.42 -11.93
CA GLN A 4 1.86 14.01 -11.65
C GLN A 4 3.02 13.15 -12.14
N ILE A 5 3.32 12.09 -11.41
CA ILE A 5 4.31 11.08 -11.80
C ILE A 5 3.90 9.71 -11.28
N ILE A 6 4.21 8.66 -12.03
CA ILE A 6 4.05 7.28 -11.59
C ILE A 6 5.45 6.74 -11.26
N GLN A 7 5.62 6.29 -10.02
CA GLN A 7 6.79 5.52 -9.60
C GLN A 7 6.44 4.04 -9.65
N VAL A 8 7.34 3.25 -10.24
CA VAL A 8 7.18 1.81 -10.43
C VAL A 8 8.48 1.10 -10.11
N ASP A 9 8.39 -0.08 -9.49
CA ASP A 9 9.52 -0.97 -9.30
C ASP A 9 9.99 -1.56 -10.65
N LEU A 10 11.18 -2.15 -10.64
CA LEU A 10 11.83 -2.73 -11.82
C LEU A 10 11.62 -4.25 -11.97
N ASP A 11 11.09 -4.91 -10.96
CA ASP A 11 10.71 -6.33 -10.95
C ASP A 11 9.22 -6.52 -11.30
N LEU A 12 8.74 -5.73 -12.26
CA LEU A 12 7.36 -5.75 -12.76
C LEU A 12 7.24 -6.34 -14.16
N LYS A 13 6.08 -6.90 -14.49
CA LYS A 13 5.68 -7.29 -15.85
C LYS A 13 4.33 -6.66 -16.19
N TYR A 14 4.34 -5.78 -17.19
CA TYR A 14 3.15 -5.10 -17.70
C TYR A 14 2.36 -6.02 -18.64
N LYS A 15 1.05 -6.06 -18.44
CA LYS A 15 0.08 -6.84 -19.23
C LYS A 15 -0.92 -5.96 -19.98
N THR A 16 -0.91 -4.65 -19.71
CA THR A 16 -1.69 -3.63 -20.43
C THR A 16 -0.83 -2.42 -20.78
N ASN A 17 -1.42 -1.44 -21.49
CA ASN A 17 -0.78 -0.16 -21.78
C ASN A 17 -0.65 0.69 -20.50
N ILE A 18 0.56 1.15 -20.20
CA ILE A 18 0.83 1.99 -19.01
C ILE A 18 0.06 3.32 -19.03
N ARG A 19 -0.37 3.78 -20.22
CA ARG A 19 -1.23 4.96 -20.34
C ARG A 19 -2.51 4.81 -19.52
N ASP A 20 -3.12 3.63 -19.51
CA ASP A 20 -4.39 3.38 -18.84
C ASP A 20 -4.27 3.56 -17.32
N LEU A 21 -3.05 3.46 -16.76
CA LEU A 21 -2.80 3.73 -15.34
C LEU A 21 -2.84 5.22 -15.03
N PHE A 22 -2.50 6.11 -15.97
CA PHE A 22 -2.63 7.56 -15.75
C PHE A 22 -4.09 7.99 -15.59
N ASP A 23 -5.03 7.28 -16.19
CA ASP A 23 -6.47 7.57 -16.07
C ASP A 23 -6.96 7.37 -14.62
N GLU A 24 -6.24 6.62 -13.77
CA GLU A 24 -6.56 6.49 -12.34
C GLU A 24 -6.38 7.81 -11.56
N PHE A 25 -5.59 8.77 -12.05
CA PHE A 25 -5.50 10.09 -11.41
C PHE A 25 -6.85 10.83 -11.43
N ASP A 26 -7.68 10.60 -12.44
CA ASP A 26 -9.01 11.22 -12.55
C ASP A 26 -10.01 10.64 -11.54
N ASN A 27 -9.69 9.48 -10.94
CA ASN A 27 -10.51 8.79 -9.95
C ASN A 27 -10.18 9.18 -8.51
N PHE A 28 -9.19 10.05 -8.29
CA PHE A 28 -8.78 10.42 -6.93
C PHE A 28 -9.94 11.13 -6.22
N PRO A 29 -10.39 10.64 -5.04
CA PRO A 29 -11.39 11.35 -4.27
C PRO A 29 -10.81 12.67 -3.75
N GLU A 30 -11.70 13.60 -3.36
CA GLU A 30 -11.27 14.87 -2.77
C GLU A 30 -10.36 14.64 -1.56
N GLY A 31 -9.19 15.27 -1.57
CA GLY A 31 -8.18 15.14 -0.51
C GLY A 31 -7.14 14.04 -0.75
N ALA A 32 -7.38 13.09 -1.65
CA ALA A 32 -6.38 12.07 -1.98
C ALA A 32 -5.19 12.69 -2.74
N VAL A 33 -3.99 12.28 -2.36
CA VAL A 33 -2.73 12.79 -2.90
C VAL A 33 -1.87 11.70 -3.54
N ILE A 34 -2.09 10.44 -3.17
CA ILE A 34 -1.33 9.29 -3.65
C ILE A 34 -2.30 8.16 -4.06
N GLY A 35 -2.06 7.55 -5.21
CA GLY A 35 -2.70 6.29 -5.61
C GLY A 35 -1.77 5.13 -5.31
N ILE A 36 -2.24 4.10 -4.62
CA ILE A 36 -1.42 2.99 -4.15
C ILE A 36 -2.24 1.72 -3.98
N ALA A 37 -1.66 0.55 -4.25
CA ALA A 37 -2.32 -0.73 -4.04
C ALA A 37 -2.15 -1.23 -2.61
N ARG A 38 -3.13 -2.00 -2.12
CA ARG A 38 -3.04 -2.72 -0.84
C ARG A 38 -1.91 -3.75 -0.87
N GLU A 39 -1.26 -3.95 0.27
CA GLU A 39 -0.31 -5.04 0.49
C GLU A 39 -1.05 -6.39 0.54
N MET A 40 -0.61 -7.34 -0.30
CA MET A 40 -1.22 -8.66 -0.47
C MET A 40 -0.70 -9.71 0.51
N GLN A 41 0.21 -9.36 1.42
CA GLN A 41 0.70 -10.24 2.47
C GLN A 41 0.34 -9.73 3.87
N PRO A 42 0.26 -10.62 4.88
CA PRO A 42 -0.03 -10.23 6.27
C PRO A 42 1.18 -9.56 6.97
N VAL A 43 2.10 -8.92 6.24
CA VAL A 43 3.27 -8.24 6.82
C VAL A 43 2.85 -7.18 7.83
N TYR A 44 1.83 -6.38 7.53
CA TYR A 44 1.37 -5.35 8.46
C TYR A 44 0.48 -5.91 9.58
N ARG A 45 -0.17 -7.06 9.38
CA ARG A 45 -0.75 -7.82 10.51
C ARG A 45 0.32 -8.16 11.56
N HIS A 46 1.50 -8.56 11.10
CA HIS A 46 2.67 -8.81 11.94
C HIS A 46 3.23 -7.52 12.54
N THR A 47 3.49 -6.50 11.72
CA THR A 47 4.12 -5.26 12.17
C THR A 47 3.30 -4.53 13.24
N PHE A 48 1.96 -4.48 13.09
CA PHE A 48 1.06 -3.85 14.05
C PHE A 48 0.63 -4.79 15.19
N TRP A 49 1.32 -5.93 15.45
CA TRP A 49 0.83 -6.95 16.40
C TRP A 49 0.50 -6.36 17.79
N GLN A 50 1.34 -5.45 18.31
CA GLN A 50 1.15 -4.88 19.64
C GLN A 50 -0.08 -3.98 19.66
N TYR A 51 -0.22 -3.08 18.69
CA TYR A 51 -1.39 -2.22 18.55
C TYR A 51 -2.67 -3.04 18.40
N ARG A 52 -2.66 -4.11 17.59
CA ARG A 52 -3.81 -5.02 17.42
C ARG A 52 -4.17 -5.76 18.71
N ARG A 53 -3.19 -6.18 19.50
CA ARG A 53 -3.42 -6.81 20.82
C ARG A 53 -4.10 -5.85 21.79
N GLU A 54 -3.71 -4.58 21.77
CA GLU A 54 -4.25 -3.54 22.65
C GLU A 54 -5.60 -2.99 22.14
N ASN A 55 -5.92 -3.20 20.86
CA ASN A 55 -7.14 -2.73 20.21
C ASN A 55 -7.84 -3.87 19.46
N PRO A 56 -8.50 -4.83 20.14
CA PRO A 56 -9.01 -6.06 19.52
C PRO A 56 -10.08 -5.88 18.43
N GLN A 57 -10.70 -4.69 18.34
CA GLN A 57 -11.72 -4.34 17.35
C GLN A 57 -11.15 -3.50 16.19
N THR A 58 -9.84 -3.30 16.15
CA THR A 58 -9.20 -2.49 15.12
C THR A 58 -9.23 -3.19 13.76
N LYS A 59 -9.34 -2.40 12.70
CA LYS A 59 -9.20 -2.85 11.30
C LYS A 59 -7.73 -2.85 10.83
N VAL A 60 -6.83 -2.28 11.63
CA VAL A 60 -5.41 -2.13 11.28
C VAL A 60 -4.75 -3.50 11.15
N GLY A 61 -4.15 -3.75 9.99
CA GLY A 61 -3.50 -5.02 9.65
C GLY A 61 -4.45 -6.16 9.30
N ASP A 62 -5.77 -5.95 9.32
CA ASP A 62 -6.75 -6.97 8.90
C ASP A 62 -6.86 -7.05 7.37
N PRO A 63 -7.24 -8.22 6.81
CA PRO A 63 -7.35 -8.41 5.38
C PRO A 63 -8.53 -7.62 4.77
N PRO A 64 -8.52 -7.39 3.45
CA PRO A 64 -9.70 -6.89 2.72
C PRO A 64 -10.90 -7.86 2.83
N PRO A 65 -12.14 -7.41 2.56
CA PRO A 65 -12.51 -6.10 2.03
C PRO A 65 -12.55 -4.98 3.08
N ASP A 66 -12.82 -5.32 4.33
CA ASP A 66 -13.12 -4.35 5.40
C ASP A 66 -11.91 -3.90 6.22
N GLY A 67 -10.81 -4.65 6.17
CA GLY A 67 -9.57 -4.37 6.88
C GLY A 67 -8.64 -3.41 6.16
N LEU A 68 -7.60 -2.99 6.88
CA LEU A 68 -6.53 -2.13 6.39
C LEU A 68 -5.23 -2.95 6.38
N PRO A 69 -4.94 -3.70 5.31
CA PRO A 69 -3.78 -4.60 5.26
C PRO A 69 -2.46 -3.85 5.10
N GLY A 70 -2.50 -2.52 4.98
CA GLY A 70 -1.37 -1.68 4.57
C GLY A 70 -1.23 -1.63 3.05
N PHE A 71 -0.12 -1.08 2.58
CA PHE A 71 0.11 -0.79 1.18
C PHE A 71 1.41 -1.38 0.66
N ASN A 72 1.49 -1.58 -0.66
CA ASN A 72 2.71 -1.98 -1.35
C ASN A 72 3.22 -0.83 -2.24
N SER A 73 4.52 -0.53 -2.19
CA SER A 73 5.10 0.63 -2.90
C SER A 73 5.55 0.35 -4.33
N GLY A 74 5.34 -0.86 -4.86
CA GLY A 74 5.80 -1.22 -6.20
C GLY A 74 5.11 -0.47 -7.35
N VAL A 75 3.92 0.09 -7.11
CA VAL A 75 3.22 0.98 -8.05
C VAL A 75 2.58 2.14 -7.26
N LEU A 76 3.06 3.36 -7.53
CA LEU A 76 2.63 4.59 -6.86
C LEU A 76 2.25 5.65 -7.88
N LEU A 77 1.05 6.20 -7.75
CA LEU A 77 0.59 7.38 -8.49
C LEU A 77 0.76 8.59 -7.58
N LEU A 78 1.78 9.40 -7.84
CA LEU A 78 2.10 10.57 -7.04
C LEU A 78 1.51 11.82 -7.69
N ASN A 79 0.42 12.35 -7.14
CA ASN A 79 -0.13 13.63 -7.57
C ASN A 79 0.65 14.74 -6.86
N LEU A 80 1.81 15.10 -7.42
CA LEU A 80 2.75 16.04 -6.85
C LEU A 80 2.12 17.41 -6.55
N GLU A 81 1.19 17.86 -7.39
CA GLU A 81 0.45 19.10 -7.16
C GLU A 81 -0.44 18.97 -5.91
N ALA A 82 -1.24 17.91 -5.81
CA ALA A 82 -2.09 17.67 -4.64
C ALA A 82 -1.27 17.48 -3.35
N MET A 83 -0.15 16.76 -3.42
CA MET A 83 0.80 16.60 -2.30
C MET A 83 1.34 17.97 -1.82
N ARG A 84 1.77 18.83 -2.75
CA ARG A 84 2.26 20.20 -2.41
C ARG A 84 1.15 21.05 -1.76
N GLN A 85 -0.09 20.94 -2.22
CA GLN A 85 -1.21 21.76 -1.76
C GLN A 85 -1.87 21.23 -0.46
N SER A 86 -1.73 19.93 -0.16
CA SER A 86 -2.37 19.31 0.99
C SER A 86 -1.68 19.69 2.30
N LYS A 87 -2.35 20.53 3.11
CA LYS A 87 -1.86 20.89 4.46
C LYS A 87 -1.72 19.66 5.35
N LEU A 88 -2.66 18.72 5.27
CA LEU A 88 -2.66 17.49 6.05
C LEU A 88 -1.43 16.63 5.70
N TYR A 89 -1.20 16.36 4.42
CA TYR A 89 -0.05 15.58 3.98
C TYR A 89 1.28 16.22 4.44
N ASN A 90 1.42 17.53 4.25
CA ASN A 90 2.64 18.24 4.64
C ASN A 90 2.89 18.24 6.16
N GLN A 91 1.84 18.29 6.99
CA GLN A 91 1.97 18.16 8.45
C GLN A 91 2.44 16.77 8.86
N LEU A 92 2.01 15.72 8.15
CA LEU A 92 2.40 14.34 8.45
C LEU A 92 3.89 14.06 8.15
N LEU A 93 4.54 14.92 7.37
CA LEU A 93 5.99 14.88 7.11
C LEU A 93 6.80 15.55 8.23
N GLU A 94 6.17 16.27 9.17
CA GLU A 94 6.88 16.89 10.28
C GLU A 94 7.38 15.80 11.27
N PRO A 95 8.62 15.91 11.78
CA PRO A 95 9.20 14.88 12.66
C PRO A 95 8.35 14.55 13.89
N THR A 96 7.67 15.55 14.45
CA THR A 96 6.78 15.40 15.61
C THR A 96 5.56 14.54 15.29
N MET A 97 4.99 14.70 14.10
CA MET A 97 3.84 13.90 13.66
C MET A 97 4.25 12.46 13.34
N VAL A 98 5.41 12.26 12.70
CA VAL A 98 5.98 10.92 12.47
C VAL A 98 6.23 10.20 13.80
N GLN A 99 6.83 10.90 14.79
CA GLN A 99 7.05 10.34 16.12
C GLN A 99 5.73 9.95 16.79
N LYS A 100 4.74 10.85 16.78
CA LYS A 100 3.43 10.59 17.39
C LYS A 100 2.74 9.35 16.82
N LEU A 101 2.78 9.17 15.50
CA LEU A 101 2.15 8.03 14.84
C LEU A 101 2.92 6.73 15.11
N THR A 102 4.25 6.75 15.04
CA THR A 102 5.06 5.55 15.35
C THR A 102 4.88 5.09 16.80
N GLU A 103 4.77 6.03 17.75
CA GLU A 103 4.44 5.74 19.15
C GLU A 103 3.01 5.19 19.30
N LYS A 104 2.00 5.84 18.70
CA LYS A 104 0.59 5.41 18.76
C LYS A 104 0.40 3.98 18.28
N TYR A 105 1.05 3.62 17.17
CA TYR A 105 0.87 2.32 16.52
C TYR A 105 1.90 1.27 16.94
N HIS A 106 2.81 1.59 17.86
CA HIS A 106 3.96 0.75 18.22
C HIS A 106 4.73 0.25 16.98
N PHE A 107 4.82 1.10 15.96
CA PHE A 107 5.21 0.69 14.62
C PHE A 107 6.72 0.78 14.42
N LYS A 108 7.32 -0.33 13.95
CA LYS A 108 8.72 -0.39 13.51
C LYS A 108 8.81 -1.17 12.22
N GLY A 109 9.29 -0.50 11.18
CA GLY A 109 9.39 -1.05 9.83
C GLY A 109 10.83 -1.05 9.30
N HIS A 110 11.01 -1.58 8.09
CA HIS A 110 12.29 -1.65 7.37
C HIS A 110 12.13 -1.52 5.84
N LEU A 111 10.93 -1.15 5.36
CA LEU A 111 10.53 -1.07 3.95
C LEU A 111 10.39 0.37 3.46
N GLY A 112 10.85 1.36 4.24
CA GLY A 112 11.01 2.74 3.79
C GLY A 112 9.68 3.48 3.57
N ASP A 113 9.46 3.95 2.35
CA ASP A 113 8.26 4.71 1.95
C ASP A 113 6.98 3.89 2.11
N GLN A 114 7.02 2.59 1.80
CA GLN A 114 5.92 1.66 2.00
C GLN A 114 5.39 1.68 3.44
N ASP A 115 6.31 1.70 4.41
CA ASP A 115 5.99 1.71 5.82
C ASP A 115 5.40 3.04 6.27
N PHE A 116 5.95 4.16 5.77
CA PHE A 116 5.41 5.48 6.08
C PHE A 116 3.99 5.64 5.54
N PHE A 117 3.75 5.35 4.26
CA PHE A 117 2.41 5.46 3.67
C PHE A 117 1.42 4.51 4.33
N THR A 118 1.86 3.29 4.67
CA THR A 118 1.02 2.35 5.41
C THR A 118 0.61 2.92 6.77
N MET A 119 1.56 3.42 7.56
CA MET A 119 1.25 3.99 8.88
C MET A 119 0.34 5.22 8.77
N VAL A 120 0.61 6.12 7.83
CA VAL A 120 -0.24 7.29 7.57
C VAL A 120 -1.64 6.87 7.11
N GLY A 121 -1.75 5.85 6.26
CA GLY A 121 -3.04 5.31 5.78
C GLY A 121 -3.89 4.68 6.89
N MET A 122 -3.30 4.25 8.00
CA MET A 122 -4.07 3.81 9.17
C MET A 122 -4.74 4.97 9.91
N GLU A 123 -4.17 6.17 9.84
CA GLU A 123 -4.70 7.39 10.49
C GLU A 123 -5.60 8.18 9.54
N HIS A 124 -5.16 8.34 8.29
CA HIS A 124 -5.71 9.21 7.27
C HIS A 124 -5.90 8.47 5.94
N PRO A 125 -6.82 7.49 5.87
CA PRO A 125 -7.09 6.76 4.64
C PRO A 125 -7.56 7.66 3.50
N GLU A 126 -8.14 8.84 3.79
CA GLU A 126 -8.58 9.83 2.82
C GLU A 126 -7.46 10.42 1.94
N LEU A 127 -6.19 10.28 2.35
CA LEU A 127 -5.05 10.71 1.55
C LEU A 127 -4.74 9.77 0.38
N PHE A 128 -5.36 8.59 0.33
CA PHE A 128 -5.02 7.53 -0.61
C PHE A 128 -6.19 7.12 -1.49
N HIS A 129 -5.94 7.12 -2.80
CA HIS A 129 -6.74 6.38 -3.77
C HIS A 129 -6.24 4.92 -3.80
N VAL A 130 -7.04 3.99 -3.29
CA VAL A 130 -6.64 2.59 -3.26
C VAL A 130 -6.84 1.97 -4.65
N LEU A 131 -5.73 1.65 -5.31
CA LEU A 131 -5.75 0.99 -6.62
C LEU A 131 -6.32 -0.42 -6.49
N ASP A 132 -7.02 -0.85 -7.54
CA ASP A 132 -7.39 -2.25 -7.68
C ASP A 132 -6.16 -3.16 -7.67
N CYS A 133 -6.32 -4.34 -7.06
CA CYS A 133 -5.24 -5.30 -6.85
C CYS A 133 -4.55 -5.72 -8.17
N THR A 134 -5.27 -5.66 -9.31
CA THR A 134 -4.75 -6.00 -10.63
C THR A 134 -3.71 -5.02 -11.17
N TRP A 135 -3.66 -3.79 -10.64
CA TRP A 135 -2.64 -2.79 -10.98
C TRP A 135 -1.30 -3.03 -10.27
N ASN A 136 -1.25 -3.90 -9.27
CA ASN A 136 -0.02 -4.33 -8.60
C ASN A 136 -0.24 -5.74 -8.02
N ARG A 137 -0.35 -6.74 -8.89
CA ARG A 137 -0.50 -8.14 -8.46
C ARG A 137 0.86 -8.62 -7.94
N GLN A 138 1.07 -8.47 -6.64
CA GLN A 138 2.24 -8.94 -5.90
C GLN A 138 2.31 -10.46 -5.87
N LEU A 139 3.48 -11.06 -6.12
CA LEU A 139 3.64 -12.51 -6.21
C LEU A 139 4.30 -13.13 -4.99
N CYS A 140 4.92 -12.33 -4.11
CA CYS A 140 5.60 -12.85 -2.94
C CYS A 140 4.67 -13.66 -2.03
N THR A 141 5.13 -14.85 -1.61
CA THR A 141 4.43 -15.70 -0.63
C THR A 141 5.20 -15.92 0.66
N TRP A 142 6.31 -15.20 0.87
CA TRP A 142 7.19 -15.40 2.04
C TRP A 142 6.42 -15.50 3.37
N TRP A 143 5.49 -14.59 3.65
CA TRP A 143 4.75 -14.56 4.91
C TRP A 143 3.81 -15.76 5.13
N ARG A 144 3.39 -16.46 4.08
CA ARG A 144 2.60 -17.70 4.20
C ARG A 144 3.35 -18.73 5.03
N ASP A 145 4.64 -18.89 4.74
CA ASP A 145 5.49 -19.93 5.29
C ASP A 145 6.18 -19.48 6.61
N HIS A 146 5.84 -18.29 7.12
CA HIS A 146 6.42 -17.68 8.33
C HIS A 146 5.35 -17.36 9.39
N GLY A 147 4.37 -18.26 9.55
CA GLY A 147 3.41 -18.23 10.67
C GLY A 147 2.05 -17.63 10.37
N TYR A 148 1.72 -17.40 9.09
CA TYR A 148 0.45 -16.80 8.68
C TYR A 148 -0.33 -17.64 7.65
N SER A 149 -0.02 -18.93 7.51
CA SER A 149 -0.71 -19.85 6.60
C SER A 149 -2.24 -19.74 6.69
N ASP A 150 -2.78 -19.69 7.89
CA ASP A 150 -4.23 -19.78 8.15
C ASP A 150 -5.01 -18.54 7.67
N VAL A 151 -4.32 -17.43 7.47
CA VAL A 151 -4.94 -16.16 7.04
C VAL A 151 -4.41 -15.66 5.70
N PHE A 152 -3.33 -16.25 5.18
CA PHE A 152 -2.60 -15.74 4.02
C PHE A 152 -3.51 -15.50 2.80
N ASP A 153 -4.37 -16.46 2.47
CA ASP A 153 -5.24 -16.38 1.30
C ASP A 153 -6.22 -15.20 1.37
N GLN A 154 -6.59 -14.74 2.57
CA GLN A 154 -7.46 -13.57 2.77
C GLN A 154 -6.79 -12.25 2.37
N TYR A 155 -5.44 -12.21 2.40
CA TYR A 155 -4.66 -11.05 1.94
C TYR A 155 -4.28 -11.19 0.46
N PHE A 156 -3.96 -12.41 0.03
CA PHE A 156 -3.31 -12.66 -1.25
C PHE A 156 -4.27 -12.83 -2.43
N GLN A 157 -5.57 -12.95 -2.17
CA GLN A 157 -6.61 -13.03 -3.20
C GLN A 157 -6.66 -11.74 -4.01
N CYS A 158 -6.54 -11.89 -5.33
CA CYS A 158 -6.75 -10.82 -6.30
C CYS A 158 -7.43 -11.43 -7.52
N GLU A 159 -8.63 -10.95 -7.83
CA GLU A 159 -9.45 -11.42 -8.95
C GLU A 159 -9.52 -10.33 -10.04
N GLY A 160 -9.77 -10.75 -11.27
CA GLY A 160 -9.81 -9.86 -12.44
C GLY A 160 -8.61 -10.04 -13.38
N GLU A 161 -8.64 -9.33 -14.49
CA GLU A 161 -7.56 -9.35 -15.47
C GLU A 161 -6.35 -8.57 -14.94
N VAL A 162 -5.24 -9.28 -14.69
CA VAL A 162 -4.02 -8.69 -14.15
C VAL A 162 -3.41 -7.72 -15.16
N LYS A 163 -3.20 -6.48 -14.72
CA LYS A 163 -2.61 -5.40 -15.53
C LYS A 163 -1.11 -5.28 -15.30
N ILE A 164 -0.64 -5.51 -14.08
CA ILE A 164 0.78 -5.52 -13.71
C ILE A 164 1.02 -6.66 -12.72
N TYR A 165 1.94 -7.57 -13.06
CA TYR A 165 2.52 -8.50 -12.09
C TYR A 165 3.74 -7.88 -11.41
N HIS A 166 3.91 -8.15 -10.13
CA HIS A 166 5.03 -7.68 -9.33
C HIS A 166 5.76 -8.87 -8.69
N GLY A 167 6.97 -9.15 -9.18
CA GLY A 167 7.85 -10.24 -8.74
C GLY A 167 8.57 -9.96 -7.42
N ASN A 168 7.89 -9.30 -6.48
CA ASN A 168 8.50 -8.89 -5.22
C ASN A 168 9.11 -10.07 -4.45
N CYS A 169 10.09 -9.76 -3.59
CA CYS A 169 10.90 -10.74 -2.86
C CYS A 169 11.64 -11.75 -3.75
N ASN A 170 12.00 -11.34 -4.98
CA ASN A 170 12.64 -12.15 -6.01
C ASN A 170 11.77 -13.33 -6.50
N THR A 171 10.45 -13.15 -6.49
CA THR A 171 9.52 -14.19 -6.93
C THR A 171 9.51 -14.22 -8.46
N PRO A 172 9.76 -15.38 -9.11
CA PRO A 172 9.65 -15.49 -10.56
C PRO A 172 8.25 -15.11 -11.04
N ILE A 173 8.19 -14.22 -12.03
CA ILE A 173 6.93 -13.85 -12.67
C ILE A 173 6.57 -14.94 -13.69
N PRO A 174 5.33 -15.47 -13.69
CA PRO A 174 4.90 -16.45 -14.68
C PRO A 174 5.13 -15.97 -16.12
N GLU A 175 5.59 -16.90 -16.96
CA GLU A 175 5.51 -16.73 -18.41
C GLU A 175 4.03 -16.78 -18.86
N ASP A 176 3.79 -16.24 -20.06
CA ASP A 176 2.45 -16.24 -20.66
C ASP A 176 2.05 -17.63 -21.18
#